data_AF-A0A1G0JZ06-F1
#
_entry.id   AF-A0A1G0JZ06-F1
#
_cell.length_a   1.000
_cell.length_b   1.000
_cell.length_c   1.000
_cell.angle_alpha   90.00
_cell.angle_beta   90.00
_cell.angle_gamma   90.00
#
_symmetry.space_group_name_H-M   'P 1'
#
loop_
_entity.id
_entity.type
_entity.pdbx_description
1 polymer ?
#
loop_
_entity_poly.entity_id
_entity_poly.type
_entity_poly.pdbx_seq_one_letter_code
_entity_poly.pdbx_strand_id
1 'polypeptide(L)'
;MRTIDQTSASRQKVDVLFINPGSLQAVYQNLAGEFSAVEPPSLAALFADYLRRKDLSVDLIDVPAYGLDPAQAAQLALAKFDPTLIVLVVYGYQPSASTQTMPAAGATCRELKARRPDVPILMTGTHPAALPRRTLEEEAVDFVCGGEGPDTILGVAREMRSGKQRWDTVPNLWYRDGDSVRNTAPAPLLEALDAEMPSPAWDLLPMDRYRAHNWHCFENIEARQPYASIHTTLGCPYRCTFCCINAPFGKPSYRMWSPDTVVAQIDELVGSHGVRNIKIVDEMFVLNRQHVLGICERLIERNYGLNIWAYARVDTVKDEYLEKLARAGFRWLALGIESASKHVRDGVEKGRFGSAEIIDVVHRIQGAGINVIGNYIFGLPDDTFETMEETLALALHANCEFANFYSAMAYPGSALYRLALEKGWALPETWLGYSQHSYETLPLRTEKLPAAEVLRFRDQAFHRYFSDSGYLGSVREKFGAPVVAHLQRMTQIRLERRICQ
;
A
#
# COMPACT_ATOMS: atom_id res chain seq x y z
N MET A 1 16.34 2.61 -27.01
CA MET A 1 15.31 3.44 -27.67
C MET A 1 14.94 2.75 -28.98
N ARG A 2 13.98 1.81 -28.96
CA ARG A 2 13.38 1.31 -30.20
C ARG A 2 12.21 2.24 -30.50
N THR A 3 12.32 2.94 -31.62
CA THR A 3 11.25 3.70 -32.26
C THR A 3 9.99 2.84 -32.32
N ILE A 4 8.91 3.30 -31.68
CA ILE A 4 7.60 2.67 -31.79
C ILE A 4 7.12 2.98 -33.21
N ASP A 5 7.23 1.98 -34.07
CA ASP A 5 6.77 2.00 -35.44
C ASP A 5 5.25 2.27 -35.46
N GLN A 6 4.83 3.38 -36.08
CA GLN A 6 3.42 3.76 -36.22
C GLN A 6 2.74 3.01 -37.38
N THR A 7 2.99 1.71 -37.50
CA THR A 7 2.19 0.85 -38.38
C THR A 7 0.91 0.45 -37.66
N SER A 8 -0.22 0.73 -38.32
CA SER A 8 -1.60 0.34 -38.02
C SER A 8 -1.79 -1.11 -37.52
N ALA A 9 -1.38 -1.41 -36.29
CA ALA A 9 -1.84 -2.58 -35.58
C ALA A 9 -3.28 -2.33 -35.12
N SER A 10 -4.19 -3.27 -35.41
CA SER A 10 -5.55 -3.20 -34.87
C SER A 10 -5.48 -3.20 -33.33
N ARG A 11 -6.09 -2.20 -32.69
CA ARG A 11 -6.15 -2.11 -31.23
C ARG A 11 -6.80 -3.35 -30.65
N GLN A 12 -6.26 -3.86 -29.54
CA GLN A 12 -6.82 -5.00 -28.82
C GLN A 12 -8.11 -4.56 -28.12
N LYS A 13 -9.23 -5.19 -28.48
CA LYS A 13 -10.51 -4.98 -27.79
C LYS A 13 -10.49 -5.67 -26.43
N VAL A 14 -10.87 -4.93 -25.39
CA VAL A 14 -10.98 -5.45 -24.02
C VAL A 14 -12.22 -4.86 -23.35
N ASP A 15 -12.92 -5.64 -22.54
CA ASP A 15 -14.06 -5.15 -21.76
C ASP A 15 -13.58 -4.19 -20.67
N VAL A 16 -12.50 -4.54 -19.98
CA VAL A 16 -11.92 -3.71 -18.91
C VAL A 16 -10.41 -3.58 -19.07
N LEU A 17 -9.92 -2.35 -19.10
CA LEU A 17 -8.50 -2.04 -18.99
C LEU A 17 -8.22 -1.46 -17.61
N PHE A 18 -7.48 -2.19 -16.79
CA PHE A 18 -6.98 -1.66 -15.52
C PHE A 18 -5.74 -0.79 -15.77
N ILE A 19 -5.64 0.32 -15.06
CA ILE A 19 -4.43 1.12 -15.00
C ILE A 19 -4.12 1.34 -13.52
N ASN A 20 -2.95 0.90 -13.07
CA ASN A 20 -2.41 1.23 -11.75
C ASN A 20 -1.68 2.58 -11.86
N PRO A 21 -2.20 3.67 -11.28
CA PRO A 21 -1.58 4.99 -11.37
C PRO A 21 -0.49 5.16 -10.31
N GLY A 22 0.47 6.03 -10.58
CA GLY A 22 1.44 6.46 -9.57
C GLY A 22 2.67 7.10 -10.18
N SER A 23 3.38 7.88 -9.37
CA SER A 23 4.69 8.44 -9.73
C SER A 23 5.64 8.28 -8.55
N LEU A 24 6.60 7.36 -8.68
CA LEU A 24 7.60 7.13 -7.64
C LEU A 24 8.42 8.40 -7.38
N GLN A 25 8.79 9.13 -8.44
CA GLN A 25 9.57 10.36 -8.31
C GLN A 25 8.81 11.46 -7.55
N ALA A 26 7.53 11.66 -7.83
CA ALA A 26 6.74 12.67 -7.12
C ALA A 26 6.53 12.32 -5.64
N VAL A 27 6.37 11.03 -5.34
CA VAL A 27 6.12 10.53 -3.99
C VAL A 27 7.41 10.50 -3.17
N TYR A 28 8.51 9.97 -3.71
CA TYR A 28 9.74 9.66 -2.97
C TYR A 28 10.91 10.60 -3.27
N GLN A 29 10.74 11.60 -4.14
CA GLN A 29 11.82 12.49 -4.58
C GLN A 29 13.04 11.66 -5.05
N ASN A 30 14.26 12.06 -4.67
CA ASN A 30 15.50 11.36 -5.03
C ASN A 30 15.62 9.95 -4.43
N LEU A 31 14.76 9.55 -3.47
CA LEU A 31 14.75 8.17 -2.96
C LEU A 31 14.15 7.17 -3.96
N ALA A 32 13.37 7.64 -4.95
CA ALA A 32 12.65 6.81 -5.90
C ALA A 32 13.54 5.91 -6.76
N GLY A 33 14.78 6.34 -7.04
CA GLY A 33 15.68 5.62 -7.93
C GLY A 33 16.16 4.28 -7.36
N GLU A 34 16.77 4.31 -6.18
CA GLU A 34 17.41 3.14 -5.57
C GLU A 34 16.61 2.57 -4.39
N PHE A 35 16.04 3.42 -3.52
CA PHE A 35 15.63 2.99 -2.19
C PHE A 35 14.19 2.48 -2.12
N SER A 36 13.29 2.98 -2.97
CA SER A 36 11.92 2.48 -3.03
C SER A 36 11.81 1.12 -3.74
N ALA A 37 10.73 0.40 -3.41
CA ALA A 37 10.29 -0.77 -4.15
C ALA A 37 9.66 -0.36 -5.49
N VAL A 38 9.62 -1.31 -6.42
CA VAL A 38 8.69 -1.33 -7.57
C VAL A 38 7.84 -2.57 -7.36
N GLU A 39 6.62 -2.39 -6.87
CA GLU A 39 5.76 -3.48 -6.39
C GLU A 39 4.60 -3.71 -7.38
N PRO A 40 4.24 -4.98 -7.66
CA PRO A 40 3.07 -5.28 -8.50
C PRO A 40 1.77 -4.76 -7.89
N PRO A 41 0.80 -4.34 -8.70
CA PRO A 41 -0.51 -3.90 -8.23
C PRO A 41 -1.40 -5.12 -7.96
N SER A 42 -1.06 -5.87 -6.91
CA SER A 42 -1.69 -7.15 -6.53
C SER A 42 -3.21 -7.07 -6.50
N LEU A 43 -3.79 -6.01 -5.93
CA LEU A 43 -5.25 -5.82 -5.87
C LEU A 43 -5.88 -5.61 -7.26
N ALA A 44 -5.22 -4.85 -8.16
CA ALA A 44 -5.71 -4.68 -9.53
C ALA A 44 -5.65 -6.00 -10.31
N ALA A 45 -4.58 -6.79 -10.10
CA ALA A 45 -4.44 -8.11 -10.70
C ALA A 45 -5.46 -9.12 -10.14
N LEU A 46 -5.83 -9.03 -8.85
CA LEU A 46 -6.93 -9.80 -8.27
C LEU A 46 -8.28 -9.43 -8.90
N PHE A 47 -8.56 -8.14 -9.09
CA PHE A 47 -9.78 -7.71 -9.79
C PHE A 47 -9.79 -8.18 -11.24
N ALA A 48 -8.65 -8.20 -11.91
CA ALA A 48 -8.53 -8.74 -13.26
C ALA A 48 -8.89 -10.22 -13.35
N ASP A 49 -8.39 -11.05 -12.42
CA ASP A 49 -8.76 -12.47 -12.32
C ASP A 49 -10.26 -12.64 -12.05
N TYR A 50 -10.80 -11.92 -11.06
CA TYR A 50 -12.23 -11.93 -10.73
C TYR A 50 -13.09 -11.68 -11.97
N LEU A 51 -12.78 -10.65 -12.76
CA LEU A 51 -13.56 -10.31 -13.96
C LEU A 51 -13.38 -11.34 -15.10
N ARG A 52 -12.18 -11.88 -15.31
CA ARG A 52 -11.94 -12.96 -16.30
C ARG A 52 -12.82 -14.17 -16.01
N ARG A 53 -12.97 -14.53 -14.74
CA ARG A 53 -13.84 -15.64 -14.29
C ARG A 53 -15.33 -15.34 -14.46
N LYS A 54 -15.69 -14.10 -14.79
CA LYS A 54 -17.05 -13.65 -15.12
C LYS A 54 -17.24 -13.36 -16.62
N ASP A 55 -16.38 -13.95 -17.45
CA ASP A 55 -16.44 -13.88 -18.92
C ASP A 55 -16.29 -12.43 -19.44
N LEU A 56 -15.35 -11.69 -18.85
CA LEU A 56 -14.91 -10.40 -19.36
C LEU A 56 -13.45 -10.48 -19.80
N SER A 57 -13.16 -9.86 -20.95
CA SER A 57 -11.80 -9.68 -21.44
C SER A 57 -11.12 -8.53 -20.70
N VAL A 58 -9.91 -8.77 -20.18
CA VAL A 58 -9.21 -7.84 -19.29
C VAL A 58 -7.73 -7.73 -19.66
N ASP A 59 -7.19 -6.52 -19.55
CA ASP A 59 -5.75 -6.23 -19.60
C ASP A 59 -5.37 -5.19 -18.51
N LEU A 60 -4.08 -4.99 -18.26
CA LEU A 60 -3.58 -4.18 -17.15
C LEU A 60 -2.29 -3.41 -17.55
N ILE A 61 -2.26 -2.11 -17.24
CA ILE A 61 -1.06 -1.26 -17.36
C ILE A 61 -0.60 -0.83 -15.96
N ASP A 62 0.61 -1.23 -15.60
CA ASP A 62 1.27 -0.77 -14.37
C ASP A 62 2.19 0.42 -14.63
N VAL A 63 1.68 1.64 -14.41
CA VAL A 63 2.39 2.88 -14.72
C VAL A 63 3.72 3.00 -13.96
N PRO A 64 3.76 2.79 -12.62
CA PRO A 64 5.02 2.74 -11.87
C PRO A 64 6.08 1.76 -12.41
N ALA A 65 5.71 0.55 -12.81
CA ALA A 65 6.68 -0.46 -13.28
C ALA A 65 7.34 -0.06 -14.61
N TYR A 66 6.61 0.63 -15.48
CA TYR A 66 7.13 1.14 -16.74
C TYR A 66 7.80 2.53 -16.59
N GLY A 67 7.68 3.19 -15.45
CA GLY A 67 8.22 4.53 -15.22
C GLY A 67 7.56 5.59 -16.11
N LEU A 68 6.28 5.42 -16.43
CA LEU A 68 5.55 6.32 -17.33
C LEU A 68 5.00 7.52 -16.56
N ASP A 69 4.92 8.66 -17.23
CA ASP A 69 4.10 9.79 -16.80
C ASP A 69 2.62 9.61 -17.21
N PRO A 70 1.68 10.45 -16.71
CA PRO A 70 0.26 10.34 -17.05
C PRO A 70 -0.06 10.44 -18.55
N ALA A 71 0.66 11.28 -19.31
CA ALA A 71 0.42 11.47 -20.74
C ALA A 71 0.89 10.23 -21.54
N GLN A 72 2.03 9.67 -21.16
CA GLN A 72 2.58 8.43 -21.71
C GLN A 72 1.68 7.23 -21.38
N ALA A 73 1.16 7.15 -20.16
CA ALA A 73 0.21 6.11 -19.76
C ALA A 73 -1.08 6.17 -20.59
N ALA A 74 -1.66 7.36 -20.75
CA ALA A 74 -2.84 7.56 -21.59
C ALA A 74 -2.58 7.24 -23.07
N GLN A 75 -1.41 7.63 -23.58
CA GLN A 75 -0.99 7.30 -24.95
C GLN A 75 -0.86 5.79 -25.15
N LEU A 76 -0.17 5.10 -24.24
CA LEU A 76 0.00 3.64 -24.31
C LEU A 76 -1.36 2.93 -24.27
N ALA A 77 -2.24 3.33 -23.35
CA ALA A 77 -3.57 2.76 -23.21
C ALA A 77 -4.39 2.87 -24.51
N LEU A 78 -4.47 4.07 -25.09
CA LEU A 78 -5.30 4.33 -26.28
C LEU A 78 -4.64 3.92 -27.60
N ALA A 79 -3.31 3.73 -27.62
CA ALA A 79 -2.60 3.20 -28.79
C ALA A 79 -2.72 1.68 -28.89
N LYS A 80 -2.65 0.97 -27.76
CA LYS A 80 -2.66 -0.50 -27.73
C LYS A 80 -4.07 -1.08 -27.63
N PHE A 81 -4.98 -0.42 -26.91
CA PHE A 81 -6.28 -0.98 -26.56
C PHE A 81 -7.46 -0.17 -27.07
N ASP A 82 -8.58 -0.86 -27.28
CA ASP A 82 -9.91 -0.28 -27.47
C ASP A 82 -10.82 -0.75 -26.32
N PRO A 83 -10.73 -0.15 -25.12
CA PRO A 83 -11.44 -0.61 -23.94
C PRO A 83 -12.90 -0.14 -23.92
N THR A 84 -13.80 -1.01 -23.45
CA THR A 84 -15.19 -0.64 -23.09
C THR A 84 -15.22 0.19 -21.80
N LEU A 85 -14.37 -0.14 -20.83
CA LEU A 85 -14.22 0.59 -19.56
C LEU A 85 -12.74 0.66 -19.17
N ILE A 86 -12.26 1.83 -18.76
CA ILE A 86 -10.96 2.00 -18.10
C ILE A 86 -11.18 2.09 -16.59
N VAL A 87 -10.40 1.35 -15.80
CA VAL A 87 -10.48 1.36 -14.33
C VAL A 87 -9.15 1.80 -13.73
N LEU A 88 -9.15 2.92 -13.00
CA LEU A 88 -8.01 3.36 -12.20
C LEU A 88 -8.10 2.79 -10.79
N VAL A 89 -7.07 2.06 -10.36
CA VAL A 89 -7.00 1.40 -9.04
C VAL A 89 -6.12 2.20 -8.08
N VAL A 90 -6.74 3.08 -7.29
CA VAL A 90 -6.10 4.00 -6.33
C VAL A 90 -5.92 3.32 -4.98
N TYR A 91 -4.97 2.38 -4.91
CA TYR A 91 -4.65 1.63 -3.69
C TYR A 91 -3.19 1.82 -3.26
N GLY A 92 -2.25 1.81 -4.23
CA GLY A 92 -0.82 1.99 -3.98
C GLY A 92 -0.17 0.83 -3.18
N TYR A 93 1.09 1.00 -2.81
CA TYR A 93 1.88 -0.02 -2.06
C TYR A 93 1.59 -0.04 -0.56
N GLN A 94 1.02 1.05 -0.07
CA GLN A 94 0.66 1.31 1.31
C GLN A 94 -0.83 1.66 1.27
N PRO A 95 -1.73 0.70 1.52
CA PRO A 95 -3.16 0.89 1.32
C PRO A 95 -3.74 2.07 2.09
N SER A 96 -3.21 2.32 3.29
CA SER A 96 -3.57 3.46 4.15
C SER A 96 -3.01 4.82 3.69
N ALA A 97 -2.10 4.84 2.72
CA ALA A 97 -1.51 6.05 2.13
C ALA A 97 -1.84 6.21 0.64
N SER A 98 -2.91 5.56 0.15
CA SER A 98 -3.28 5.57 -1.27
C SER A 98 -3.58 6.97 -1.84
N THR A 99 -3.95 7.93 -0.98
CA THR A 99 -4.26 9.32 -1.39
C THR A 99 -3.12 9.96 -2.18
N GLN A 100 -1.86 9.61 -1.90
CA GLN A 100 -0.72 10.14 -2.64
C GLN A 100 -0.67 9.73 -4.13
N THR A 101 -1.48 8.74 -4.54
CA THR A 101 -1.58 8.29 -5.93
C THR A 101 -2.64 9.07 -6.73
N MET A 102 -3.55 9.79 -6.06
CA MET A 102 -4.60 10.59 -6.70
C MET A 102 -4.09 11.64 -7.70
N PRO A 103 -2.99 12.39 -7.45
CA PRO A 103 -2.49 13.35 -8.44
C PRO A 103 -2.18 12.69 -9.80
N ALA A 104 -1.54 11.51 -9.76
CA ALA A 104 -1.23 10.75 -10.98
C ALA A 104 -2.48 10.13 -11.60
N ALA A 105 -3.40 9.61 -10.78
CA ALA A 105 -4.68 9.05 -11.24
C ALA A 105 -5.51 10.11 -11.98
N GLY A 106 -5.72 11.27 -11.35
CA GLY A 106 -6.47 12.39 -11.90
C GLY A 106 -5.86 12.96 -13.18
N ALA A 107 -4.53 13.14 -13.19
CA ALA A 107 -3.82 13.56 -14.39
C ALA A 107 -3.98 12.54 -15.53
N THR A 108 -3.91 11.24 -15.24
CA THR A 108 -4.10 10.18 -16.25
C THR A 108 -5.51 10.23 -16.83
N CYS A 109 -6.53 10.43 -15.99
CA CYS A 109 -7.91 10.59 -16.45
C CYS A 109 -8.09 11.79 -17.38
N ARG A 110 -7.51 12.95 -17.03
CA ARG A 110 -7.55 14.14 -17.89
C ARG A 110 -6.88 13.89 -19.24
N GLU A 111 -5.71 13.25 -19.25
CA GLU A 111 -4.99 12.90 -20.48
C GLU A 111 -5.77 11.89 -21.34
N LEU A 112 -6.46 10.92 -20.72
CA LEU A 112 -7.34 9.98 -21.41
C LEU A 112 -8.54 10.69 -22.05
N LYS A 113 -9.27 11.51 -21.27
CA LYS A 113 -10.45 12.26 -21.76
C LYS A 113 -10.08 13.30 -22.82
N ALA A 114 -8.91 13.93 -22.73
CA ALA A 114 -8.43 14.86 -23.75
C ALA A 114 -8.19 14.17 -25.12
N ARG A 115 -7.80 12.89 -25.12
CA ARG A 115 -7.55 12.10 -26.33
C ARG A 115 -8.78 11.34 -26.83
N ARG A 116 -9.64 10.90 -25.92
CA ARG A 116 -10.88 10.16 -26.19
C ARG A 116 -11.97 10.60 -25.20
N PRO A 117 -12.70 11.69 -25.48
CA PRO A 117 -13.69 12.26 -24.54
C PRO A 117 -14.76 11.26 -24.07
N ASP A 118 -15.17 10.36 -24.97
CA ASP A 118 -16.23 9.39 -24.71
C ASP A 118 -15.75 8.10 -24.03
N VAL A 119 -14.45 7.95 -23.72
CA VAL A 119 -13.97 6.73 -23.06
C VAL A 119 -14.51 6.65 -21.64
N PRO A 120 -15.22 5.58 -21.25
CA PRO A 120 -15.73 5.46 -19.88
C PRO A 120 -14.59 5.18 -18.90
N ILE A 121 -14.57 5.90 -17.80
CA ILE A 121 -13.56 5.80 -16.75
C ILE A 121 -14.21 5.61 -15.39
N LEU A 122 -13.76 4.58 -14.67
CA LEU A 122 -14.11 4.31 -13.27
C LEU A 122 -12.86 4.45 -12.38
N MET A 123 -13.01 5.10 -11.22
CA MET A 123 -12.00 5.08 -10.16
C MET A 123 -12.44 4.20 -8.98
N THR A 124 -11.52 3.41 -8.42
CA THR A 124 -11.74 2.58 -7.23
C THR A 124 -10.52 2.60 -6.31
N GLY A 125 -10.64 2.10 -5.08
CA GLY A 125 -9.58 2.03 -4.08
C GLY A 125 -9.88 2.85 -2.83
N THR A 126 -8.93 2.91 -1.89
CA THR A 126 -9.17 3.47 -0.54
C THR A 126 -9.57 4.94 -0.56
N HIS A 127 -8.90 5.79 -1.34
CA HIS A 127 -9.24 7.21 -1.42
C HIS A 127 -10.59 7.44 -2.13
N PRO A 128 -10.84 6.88 -3.33
CA PRO A 128 -12.16 7.00 -3.97
C PRO A 128 -13.29 6.50 -3.09
N ALA A 129 -13.11 5.42 -2.33
CA ALA A 129 -14.13 4.95 -1.40
C ALA A 129 -14.31 5.85 -0.16
N ALA A 130 -13.24 6.51 0.29
CA ALA A 130 -13.30 7.45 1.42
C ALA A 130 -13.98 8.78 1.07
N LEU A 131 -13.79 9.27 -0.16
CA LEU A 131 -14.34 10.55 -0.64
C LEU A 131 -15.01 10.40 -2.02
N PRO A 132 -16.01 9.54 -2.19
CA PRO A 132 -16.49 9.15 -3.52
C PRO A 132 -17.14 10.30 -4.28
N ARG A 133 -17.97 11.09 -3.59
CA ARG A 133 -18.58 12.29 -4.17
C ARG A 133 -17.54 13.30 -4.63
N ARG A 134 -16.59 13.64 -3.75
CA ARG A 134 -15.54 14.62 -4.04
C ARG A 134 -14.63 14.14 -5.16
N THR A 135 -14.30 12.84 -5.19
CA THR A 135 -13.53 12.23 -6.28
C THR A 135 -14.25 12.37 -7.63
N LEU A 136 -15.56 12.08 -7.67
CA LEU A 136 -16.36 12.24 -8.89
C LEU A 136 -16.48 13.71 -9.32
N GLU A 137 -16.49 14.63 -8.35
CA GLU A 137 -16.57 16.08 -8.57
C GLU A 137 -15.26 16.68 -9.08
N GLU A 138 -14.11 16.25 -8.57
CA GLU A 138 -12.80 16.83 -8.87
C GLU A 138 -12.08 16.18 -10.06
N GLU A 139 -12.34 14.90 -10.34
CA GLU A 139 -11.60 14.14 -11.36
C GLU A 139 -12.40 13.93 -12.65
N ALA A 140 -11.66 13.80 -13.76
CA ALA A 140 -12.23 13.58 -15.09
C ALA A 140 -12.68 12.11 -15.29
N VAL A 141 -13.64 11.66 -14.48
CA VAL A 141 -14.15 10.29 -14.43
C VAL A 141 -15.66 10.26 -14.60
N ASP A 142 -16.19 9.14 -15.08
CA ASP A 142 -17.63 8.92 -15.25
C ASP A 142 -18.23 8.21 -14.04
N PHE A 143 -17.42 7.38 -13.37
CA PHE A 143 -17.84 6.54 -12.25
C PHE A 143 -16.82 6.55 -11.12
N VAL A 144 -17.31 6.45 -9.88
CA VAL A 144 -16.50 6.18 -8.70
C VAL A 144 -17.09 5.01 -7.92
N CYS A 145 -16.26 4.05 -7.56
CA CYS A 145 -16.63 2.96 -6.65
C CYS A 145 -16.47 3.42 -5.20
N GLY A 146 -17.60 3.53 -4.48
CA GLY A 146 -17.65 3.86 -3.06
C GLY A 146 -17.46 2.66 -2.13
N GLY A 147 -16.95 1.53 -2.64
CA GLY A 147 -16.79 0.27 -1.91
C GLY A 147 -15.51 -0.46 -2.29
N GLU A 148 -15.49 -1.79 -2.14
CA GLU A 148 -14.27 -2.58 -2.32
C GLU A 148 -13.87 -2.88 -3.77
N GLY A 149 -14.74 -2.65 -4.75
CA GLY A 149 -14.39 -2.74 -6.18
C GLY A 149 -15.10 -3.83 -6.98
N PRO A 150 -14.87 -5.14 -6.72
CA PRO A 150 -15.20 -6.24 -7.65
C PRO A 150 -16.58 -6.17 -8.29
N ASP A 151 -17.64 -6.14 -7.47
CA ASP A 151 -19.02 -6.18 -7.96
C ASP A 151 -19.45 -4.87 -8.65
N THR A 152 -18.93 -3.73 -8.18
CA THR A 152 -19.16 -2.44 -8.84
C THR A 152 -18.54 -2.42 -10.23
N ILE A 153 -17.29 -2.86 -10.36
CA ILE A 153 -16.58 -2.90 -11.65
C ILE A 153 -17.29 -3.85 -12.61
N LEU A 154 -17.65 -5.05 -12.14
CA LEU A 154 -18.40 -6.03 -12.92
C LEU A 154 -19.75 -5.49 -13.39
N GLY A 155 -20.48 -4.82 -12.51
CA GLY A 155 -21.78 -4.22 -12.82
C GLY A 155 -21.68 -3.14 -13.90
N VAL A 156 -20.73 -2.21 -13.76
CA VAL A 156 -20.50 -1.17 -14.79
C VAL A 156 -20.09 -1.79 -16.11
N ALA A 157 -19.13 -2.72 -16.12
CA ALA A 157 -18.65 -3.37 -17.34
C ALA A 157 -19.79 -4.12 -18.07
N ARG A 158 -20.67 -4.81 -17.34
CA ARG A 158 -21.82 -5.53 -17.92
C ARG A 158 -22.89 -4.59 -18.48
N GLU A 159 -23.23 -3.54 -17.75
CA GLU A 159 -24.23 -2.56 -18.21
C GLU A 159 -23.71 -1.81 -19.45
N MET A 160 -22.41 -1.50 -19.51
CA MET A 160 -21.75 -0.97 -20.71
C MET A 160 -21.79 -1.94 -21.89
N ARG A 161 -21.36 -3.20 -21.68
CA ARG A 161 -21.35 -4.23 -22.74
C ARG A 161 -22.75 -4.51 -23.30
N SER A 162 -23.78 -4.43 -22.45
CA SER A 162 -25.18 -4.64 -22.86
C SER A 162 -25.84 -3.42 -23.50
N GLY A 163 -25.25 -2.23 -23.37
CA GLY A 163 -25.82 -0.96 -23.83
C GLY A 163 -27.04 -0.46 -23.04
N LYS A 164 -27.43 -1.13 -21.95
CA LYS A 164 -28.63 -0.78 -21.16
C LYS A 164 -28.40 0.38 -20.19
N GLN A 165 -27.20 0.51 -19.64
CA GLN A 165 -26.79 1.63 -18.78
C GLN A 165 -27.69 1.85 -17.55
N ARG A 166 -28.17 0.78 -16.90
CA ARG A 166 -29.00 0.87 -15.68
C ARG A 166 -28.14 0.98 -14.43
N TRP A 167 -27.54 2.16 -14.26
CA TRP A 167 -26.58 2.46 -13.19
C TRP A 167 -27.17 2.29 -11.79
N ASP A 168 -28.48 2.48 -11.62
CA ASP A 168 -29.21 2.30 -10.36
C ASP A 168 -29.16 0.86 -9.81
N THR A 169 -28.83 -0.12 -10.66
CA THR A 169 -28.69 -1.54 -10.27
C THR A 169 -27.26 -1.95 -9.89
N VAL A 170 -26.26 -1.09 -10.13
CA VAL A 170 -24.86 -1.38 -9.83
C VAL A 170 -24.56 -0.95 -8.39
N PRO A 171 -24.08 -1.83 -7.50
CA PRO A 171 -23.89 -1.50 -6.09
C PRO A 171 -22.68 -0.58 -5.86
N ASN A 172 -22.74 0.23 -4.79
CA ASN A 172 -21.68 1.17 -4.38
C ASN A 172 -21.21 2.14 -5.49
N LEU A 173 -22.04 2.40 -6.50
CA LEU A 173 -21.67 3.20 -7.66
C LEU A 173 -22.04 4.66 -7.42
N TRP A 174 -21.09 5.55 -7.66
CA TRP A 174 -21.29 6.99 -7.76
C TRP A 174 -21.15 7.40 -9.22
N TYR A 175 -22.11 8.17 -9.73
CA TYR A 175 -22.17 8.60 -11.13
C TYR A 175 -22.94 9.91 -11.27
N ARG A 176 -22.81 10.56 -12.43
CA ARG A 176 -23.57 11.77 -12.79
C ARG A 176 -24.82 11.40 -13.58
N ASP A 177 -25.95 11.97 -13.19
CA ASP A 177 -27.20 11.97 -13.94
C ASP A 177 -27.58 13.42 -14.25
N GLY A 178 -27.20 13.89 -15.44
CA GLY A 178 -27.16 15.31 -15.76
C GLY A 178 -26.23 16.07 -14.80
N ASP A 179 -26.76 17.13 -14.18
CA ASP A 179 -26.02 17.95 -13.21
C ASP A 179 -26.00 17.36 -11.79
N SER A 180 -26.74 16.27 -11.54
CA SER A 180 -26.87 15.66 -10.22
C SER A 180 -25.90 14.50 -10.01
N VAL A 181 -25.25 14.47 -8.85
CA VAL A 181 -24.50 13.30 -8.39
C VAL A 181 -25.45 12.32 -7.74
N ARG A 182 -25.45 11.08 -8.21
CA ARG A 182 -26.21 9.95 -7.64
C ARG A 182 -25.27 8.92 -7.05
N ASN A 183 -25.77 8.18 -6.06
CA ASN A 183 -25.13 7.00 -5.53
C ASN A 183 -26.14 5.86 -5.36
N THR A 184 -25.68 4.62 -5.45
CA THR A 184 -26.50 3.43 -5.23
C THR A 184 -26.25 2.81 -3.86
N ALA A 185 -27.11 1.87 -3.48
CA ALA A 185 -27.00 1.15 -2.21
C ALA A 185 -25.73 0.27 -2.18
N PRO A 186 -25.14 0.07 -0.99
CA PRO A 186 -24.01 -0.84 -0.84
C PRO A 186 -24.41 -2.31 -1.02
N ALA A 187 -23.49 -3.10 -1.55
CA ALA A 187 -23.56 -4.57 -1.54
C ALA A 187 -22.82 -5.17 -0.34
N PRO A 188 -23.13 -6.42 0.05
CA PRO A 188 -22.27 -7.21 0.94
C PRO A 188 -20.84 -7.30 0.40
N LEU A 189 -19.89 -7.46 1.31
CA LEU A 189 -18.49 -7.70 0.94
C LEU A 189 -18.35 -9.10 0.32
N LEU A 190 -17.45 -9.26 -0.64
CA LEU A 190 -17.10 -10.52 -1.29
C LEU A 190 -16.49 -11.49 -0.28
N GLU A 191 -17.21 -12.53 0.12
CA GLU A 191 -16.75 -13.48 1.14
C GLU A 191 -16.03 -14.70 0.57
N ALA A 192 -16.47 -15.19 -0.58
CA ALA A 192 -15.97 -16.43 -1.20
C ALA A 192 -14.65 -16.23 -1.96
N LEU A 193 -13.63 -15.69 -1.30
CA LEU A 193 -12.36 -15.26 -1.91
C LEU A 193 -11.69 -16.37 -2.73
N ASP A 194 -11.61 -17.59 -2.19
CA ASP A 194 -11.04 -18.76 -2.89
C ASP A 194 -11.79 -19.12 -4.17
N ALA A 195 -13.12 -18.99 -4.17
CA ALA A 195 -13.95 -19.41 -5.29
C ALA A 195 -14.09 -18.31 -6.35
N GLU A 196 -13.96 -17.04 -5.97
CA GLU A 196 -14.27 -15.89 -6.80
C GLU A 196 -13.01 -15.17 -7.29
N MET A 197 -11.97 -15.08 -6.46
CA MET A 197 -10.76 -14.29 -6.71
C MET A 197 -9.50 -15.03 -6.20
N PRO A 198 -9.23 -16.28 -6.63
CA PRO A 198 -8.20 -17.15 -6.04
C PRO A 198 -6.75 -16.71 -6.26
N SER A 199 -6.43 -16.05 -7.37
CA SER A 199 -5.04 -15.69 -7.71
C SER A 199 -5.01 -14.36 -8.46
N PRO A 200 -4.01 -13.50 -8.24
CA PRO A 200 -3.80 -12.35 -9.11
C PRO A 200 -3.48 -12.79 -10.55
N ALA A 201 -3.94 -12.03 -11.55
CA ALA A 201 -3.62 -12.27 -12.96
C ALA A 201 -2.14 -11.92 -13.29
N TRP A 202 -1.20 -12.73 -12.81
CA TRP A 202 0.26 -12.52 -12.95
C TRP A 202 0.71 -12.43 -14.42
N ASP A 203 0.02 -13.12 -15.32
CA ASP A 203 0.28 -13.12 -16.76
C ASP A 203 0.10 -11.73 -17.41
N LEU A 204 -0.66 -10.83 -16.78
CA LEU A 204 -0.84 -9.45 -17.24
C LEU A 204 0.26 -8.50 -16.74
N LEU A 205 1.12 -8.94 -15.83
CA LEU A 205 2.08 -8.09 -15.15
C LEU A 205 3.50 -8.24 -15.72
N PRO A 206 4.27 -7.14 -15.83
CA PRO A 206 5.68 -7.21 -16.21
C PRO A 206 6.56 -7.68 -15.03
N MET A 207 6.49 -8.98 -14.74
CA MET A 207 7.10 -9.57 -13.53
C MET A 207 8.62 -9.35 -13.39
N ASP A 208 9.32 -9.15 -14.51
CA ASP A 208 10.75 -8.85 -14.58
C ASP A 208 11.11 -7.42 -14.10
N ARG A 209 10.12 -6.52 -14.00
CA ARG A 209 10.32 -5.12 -13.59
C ARG A 209 10.19 -4.89 -12.10
N TYR A 210 9.60 -5.83 -11.37
CA TYR A 210 9.36 -5.66 -9.95
C TYR A 210 10.62 -5.87 -9.14
N ARG A 211 10.79 -5.04 -8.10
CA ARG A 211 11.97 -5.01 -7.26
C ARG A 211 11.56 -4.73 -5.82
N ALA A 212 12.08 -5.54 -4.90
CA ALA A 212 11.87 -5.38 -3.47
C ALA A 212 12.38 -4.02 -2.96
N HIS A 213 11.84 -3.56 -1.83
CA HIS A 213 12.42 -2.45 -1.08
C HIS A 213 13.86 -2.81 -0.64
N ASN A 214 14.74 -1.82 -0.45
CA ASN A 214 16.15 -2.08 -0.13
C ASN A 214 16.36 -2.96 1.12
N TRP A 215 15.72 -2.61 2.24
CA TRP A 215 15.87 -3.31 3.52
C TRP A 215 15.44 -4.76 3.47
N HIS A 216 14.46 -5.10 2.62
CA HIS A 216 13.97 -6.48 2.48
C HIS A 216 15.09 -7.42 2.02
N CYS A 217 16.12 -6.89 1.36
CA CYS A 217 17.23 -7.64 0.82
C CYS A 217 18.56 -7.28 1.48
N PHE A 218 18.63 -6.80 2.72
CA PHE A 218 19.94 -6.52 3.35
C PHE A 218 20.88 -7.73 3.41
N GLU A 219 20.36 -8.96 3.47
CA GLU A 219 21.18 -10.17 3.38
C GLU A 219 21.84 -10.36 2.00
N ASN A 220 21.25 -9.79 0.93
CA ASN A 220 21.80 -9.76 -0.42
C ASN A 220 21.24 -8.57 -1.21
N ILE A 221 21.83 -7.39 -1.01
CA ILE A 221 21.23 -6.11 -1.43
C ILE A 221 21.13 -5.92 -2.95
N GLU A 222 21.89 -6.70 -3.70
CA GLU A 222 21.85 -6.71 -5.17
C GLU A 222 20.74 -7.65 -5.70
N ALA A 223 20.29 -8.63 -4.92
CA ALA A 223 19.29 -9.63 -5.31
C ALA A 223 17.84 -9.21 -4.99
N ARG A 224 17.44 -8.03 -5.46
CA ARG A 224 16.11 -7.45 -5.18
C ARG A 224 15.04 -7.84 -6.20
N GLN A 225 15.41 -8.55 -7.26
CA GLN A 225 14.52 -9.05 -8.31
C GLN A 225 14.73 -10.56 -8.52
N PRO A 226 13.71 -11.30 -8.96
CA PRO A 226 12.32 -10.89 -9.10
C PRO A 226 11.61 -10.73 -7.73
N TYR A 227 10.54 -9.94 -7.69
CA TYR A 227 9.79 -9.60 -6.49
C TYR A 227 8.29 -9.65 -6.74
N ALA A 228 7.51 -10.09 -5.75
CA ALA A 228 6.06 -10.04 -5.80
C ALA A 228 5.47 -9.60 -4.46
N SER A 229 4.22 -9.19 -4.50
CA SER A 229 3.42 -8.93 -3.31
C SER A 229 2.06 -9.61 -3.44
N ILE A 230 1.61 -10.26 -2.37
CA ILE A 230 0.37 -11.03 -2.35
C ILE A 230 -0.50 -10.63 -1.17
N HIS A 231 -1.81 -10.76 -1.35
CA HIS A 231 -2.76 -10.71 -0.24
C HIS A 231 -3.05 -12.14 0.23
N THR A 232 -2.96 -12.36 1.54
CA THR A 232 -3.50 -13.55 2.20
C THR A 232 -4.81 -13.24 2.91
N THR A 233 -5.05 -11.96 3.18
CA THR A 233 -6.28 -11.43 3.78
C THR A 233 -6.70 -10.08 3.18
N LEU A 234 -7.98 -9.73 3.35
CA LEU A 234 -8.56 -8.42 3.04
C LEU A 234 -9.24 -7.80 4.26
N GLY A 235 -8.91 -6.54 4.52
CA GLY A 235 -9.44 -5.74 5.64
C GLY A 235 -8.60 -5.82 6.90
N CYS A 236 -8.98 -5.03 7.90
CA CYS A 236 -8.41 -5.07 9.24
C CYS A 236 -9.52 -5.01 10.30
N PRO A 237 -9.52 -5.87 11.34
CA PRO A 237 -10.57 -5.84 12.37
C PRO A 237 -10.41 -4.67 13.35
N TYR A 238 -9.26 -3.98 13.34
CA TYR A 238 -8.95 -2.86 14.22
C TYR A 238 -9.48 -1.53 13.68
N ARG A 239 -9.57 -0.53 14.57
CA ARG A 239 -10.08 0.83 14.29
C ARG A 239 -9.10 1.91 14.73
N CYS A 240 -7.84 1.80 14.31
CA CYS A 240 -6.81 2.79 14.63
C CYS A 240 -7.24 4.17 14.10
N THR A 241 -7.16 5.20 14.93
CA THR A 241 -7.71 6.54 14.64
C THR A 241 -7.08 7.21 13.40
N PHE A 242 -5.81 6.92 13.15
CA PHE A 242 -5.01 7.42 12.03
C PHE A 242 -5.17 6.62 10.73
N CYS A 243 -5.77 5.43 10.79
CA CYS A 243 -5.84 4.50 9.65
C CYS A 243 -7.16 4.65 8.88
N CYS A 244 -7.10 4.60 7.54
CA CYS A 244 -8.27 4.69 6.67
C CYS A 244 -8.60 3.37 5.92
N ILE A 245 -7.93 2.27 6.27
CA ILE A 245 -8.03 1.02 5.51
C ILE A 245 -9.45 0.45 5.40
N ASN A 246 -10.30 0.73 6.39
CA ASN A 246 -11.67 0.24 6.41
C ASN A 246 -12.62 1.07 5.53
N ALA A 247 -12.16 2.14 4.87
CA ALA A 247 -13.01 2.98 4.04
C ALA A 247 -13.69 2.22 2.88
N PRO A 248 -12.99 1.41 2.05
CA PRO A 248 -13.62 0.57 1.03
C PRO A 248 -14.62 -0.46 1.56
N PHE A 249 -14.45 -0.91 2.81
CA PHE A 249 -15.26 -1.96 3.39
C PHE A 249 -16.45 -1.43 4.19
N GLY A 250 -16.48 -0.13 4.50
CA GLY A 250 -17.49 0.53 5.33
C GLY A 250 -17.51 0.12 6.81
N LYS A 251 -16.82 -0.97 7.16
CA LYS A 251 -16.71 -1.53 8.51
C LYS A 251 -15.40 -2.31 8.66
N PRO A 252 -14.91 -2.51 9.90
CA PRO A 252 -13.84 -3.47 10.14
C PRO A 252 -14.26 -4.84 9.62
N SER A 253 -13.35 -5.45 8.87
CA SER A 253 -13.53 -6.78 8.29
C SER A 253 -12.18 -7.48 8.25
N TYR A 254 -12.19 -8.81 8.22
CA TYR A 254 -10.98 -9.61 8.08
C TYR A 254 -11.37 -10.90 7.39
N ARG A 255 -11.18 -10.94 6.07
CA ARG A 255 -11.50 -12.08 5.21
C ARG A 255 -10.20 -12.69 4.73
N MET A 256 -10.16 -14.01 4.63
CA MET A 256 -8.92 -14.74 4.36
C MET A 256 -9.13 -15.63 3.14
N TRP A 257 -8.11 -15.72 2.29
CA TRP A 257 -7.97 -16.88 1.42
C TRP A 257 -7.60 -18.10 2.25
N SER A 258 -7.90 -19.31 1.79
CA SER A 258 -7.40 -20.49 2.49
C SER A 258 -5.88 -20.60 2.36
N PRO A 259 -5.18 -21.23 3.33
CA PRO A 259 -3.76 -21.52 3.21
C PRO A 259 -3.38 -22.26 1.93
N ASP A 260 -4.26 -23.13 1.42
CA ASP A 260 -4.03 -23.84 0.16
C ASP A 260 -4.02 -22.89 -1.04
N THR A 261 -4.98 -21.96 -1.13
CA THR A 261 -5.03 -20.95 -2.19
C THR A 261 -3.80 -20.03 -2.14
N VAL A 262 -3.45 -19.53 -0.95
CA VAL A 262 -2.27 -18.66 -0.78
C VAL A 262 -1.00 -19.35 -1.25
N VAL A 263 -0.83 -20.61 -0.86
CA VAL A 263 0.38 -21.35 -1.22
C VAL A 263 0.40 -21.73 -2.69
N ALA A 264 -0.76 -21.98 -3.32
CA ALA A 264 -0.85 -22.16 -4.77
C ALA A 264 -0.39 -20.91 -5.54
N GLN A 265 -0.73 -19.70 -5.06
CA GLN A 265 -0.19 -18.45 -5.65
C GLN A 265 1.34 -18.39 -5.52
N ILE A 266 1.89 -18.80 -4.37
CA ILE A 266 3.34 -18.83 -4.15
C ILE A 266 4.00 -19.90 -5.05
N ASP A 267 3.38 -21.06 -5.23
CA ASP A 267 3.85 -22.13 -6.13
C ASP A 267 3.97 -21.59 -7.58
N GLU A 268 2.99 -20.84 -8.07
CA GLU A 268 3.03 -20.18 -9.38
C GLU A 268 4.13 -19.12 -9.48
N LEU A 269 4.23 -18.22 -8.49
CA LEU A 269 5.26 -17.19 -8.44
C LEU A 269 6.68 -17.78 -8.45
N VAL A 270 6.89 -18.86 -7.70
CA VAL A 270 8.15 -19.57 -7.58
C VAL A 270 8.50 -20.30 -8.88
N GLY A 271 7.53 -21.02 -9.45
CA GLY A 271 7.71 -21.91 -10.60
C GLY A 271 7.73 -21.18 -11.95
N SER A 272 6.79 -20.27 -12.16
CA SER A 272 6.61 -19.57 -13.45
C SER A 272 7.41 -18.27 -13.53
N HIS A 273 7.65 -17.60 -12.39
CA HIS A 273 8.27 -16.27 -12.37
C HIS A 273 9.61 -16.20 -11.62
N GLY A 274 10.06 -17.31 -11.02
CA GLY A 274 11.33 -17.37 -10.28
C GLY A 274 11.36 -16.50 -9.02
N VAL A 275 10.21 -16.03 -8.53
CA VAL A 275 10.12 -15.13 -7.38
C VAL A 275 10.57 -15.85 -6.12
N ARG A 276 11.40 -15.17 -5.33
CA ARG A 276 11.81 -15.60 -3.97
C ARG A 276 11.66 -14.51 -2.93
N ASN A 277 11.66 -13.25 -3.33
CA ASN A 277 11.36 -12.11 -2.48
C ASN A 277 9.84 -11.83 -2.55
N ILE A 278 9.12 -12.00 -1.43
CA ILE A 278 7.67 -11.84 -1.37
C ILE A 278 7.29 -10.89 -0.23
N LYS A 279 6.33 -10.01 -0.49
CA LYS A 279 5.62 -9.26 0.55
C LYS A 279 4.24 -9.84 0.76
N ILE A 280 3.87 -10.06 2.01
CA ILE A 280 2.46 -10.20 2.40
C ILE A 280 1.91 -8.80 2.66
N VAL A 281 1.01 -8.34 1.78
CA VAL A 281 0.48 -6.96 1.78
C VAL A 281 -0.58 -6.75 2.86
N ASP A 282 -1.06 -7.83 3.46
CA ASP A 282 -2.04 -7.81 4.53
C ASP A 282 -1.73 -6.74 5.57
N GLU A 283 -2.78 -6.06 6.00
CA GLU A 283 -2.72 -5.08 7.08
C GLU A 283 -2.25 -5.72 8.39
N MET A 284 -2.58 -7.00 8.57
CA MET A 284 -2.33 -7.78 9.77
C MET A 284 -2.19 -9.27 9.43
N PHE A 285 -1.02 -9.70 8.97
CA PHE A 285 -0.79 -11.13 8.68
C PHE A 285 -0.76 -11.96 9.97
N VAL A 286 0.08 -11.56 10.93
CA VAL A 286 0.26 -12.30 12.20
C VAL A 286 -0.89 -12.02 13.15
N LEU A 287 -2.06 -12.60 12.89
CA LEU A 287 -3.27 -12.40 13.68
C LEU A 287 -4.03 -13.71 13.89
N ASN A 288 -4.52 -14.33 12.81
CA ASN A 288 -5.25 -15.58 12.89
C ASN A 288 -4.29 -16.78 12.91
N ARG A 289 -4.23 -17.47 14.06
CA ARG A 289 -3.33 -18.61 14.28
C ARG A 289 -3.45 -19.70 13.22
N GLN A 290 -4.67 -20.15 12.91
CA GLN A 290 -4.89 -21.27 11.98
C GLN A 290 -4.45 -20.91 10.57
N HIS A 291 -4.72 -19.67 10.14
CA HIS A 291 -4.32 -19.18 8.84
C HIS A 291 -2.80 -19.04 8.72
N VAL A 292 -2.16 -18.34 9.66
CA VAL A 292 -0.70 -18.13 9.67
C VAL A 292 0.06 -19.45 9.71
N LEU A 293 -0.28 -20.33 10.67
CA LEU A 293 0.42 -21.60 10.82
C LEU A 293 0.13 -22.56 9.66
N GLY A 294 -1.10 -22.54 9.13
CA GLY A 294 -1.46 -23.36 7.96
C GLY A 294 -0.67 -22.99 6.70
N ILE A 295 -0.40 -21.69 6.50
CA ILE A 295 0.48 -21.21 5.42
C ILE A 295 1.92 -21.64 5.69
N CYS A 296 2.42 -21.40 6.92
CA CYS A 296 3.80 -21.74 7.28
C CYS A 296 4.10 -23.22 7.09
N GLU A 297 3.23 -24.12 7.55
CA GLU A 297 3.40 -25.57 7.44
C GLU A 297 3.58 -26.01 5.98
N ARG A 298 2.71 -25.52 5.09
CA ARG A 298 2.77 -25.81 3.66
C ARG A 298 4.03 -25.25 2.99
N LEU A 299 4.48 -24.06 3.37
CA LEU A 299 5.72 -23.47 2.83
C LEU A 299 6.97 -24.20 3.32
N ILE A 300 6.98 -24.68 4.57
CA ILE A 300 8.06 -25.51 5.12
C ILE A 300 8.20 -26.81 4.32
N GLU A 301 7.08 -27.46 3.96
CA GLU A 301 7.09 -28.66 3.13
C GLU A 301 7.71 -28.42 1.74
N ARG A 302 7.51 -27.23 1.18
CA ARG A 302 8.02 -26.84 -0.15
C ARG A 302 9.48 -26.43 -0.14
N ASN A 303 9.96 -25.88 0.97
CA ASN A 303 11.36 -25.50 1.18
C ASN A 303 11.95 -24.65 0.04
N TYR A 304 11.21 -23.65 -0.43
CA TYR A 304 11.60 -22.82 -1.58
C TYR A 304 12.75 -21.83 -1.32
N GLY A 305 13.20 -21.69 -0.08
CA GLY A 305 14.20 -20.69 0.30
C GLY A 305 13.69 -19.26 0.11
N LEU A 306 12.46 -19.00 0.58
CA LEU A 306 11.81 -17.69 0.42
C LEU A 306 12.43 -16.64 1.36
N ASN A 307 12.34 -15.40 0.91
CA ASN A 307 12.53 -14.20 1.69
C ASN A 307 11.20 -13.46 1.73
N ILE A 308 10.44 -13.68 2.81
CA ILE A 308 9.10 -13.12 3.01
C ILE A 308 9.14 -12.06 4.10
N TRP A 309 8.41 -10.98 3.89
CA TRP A 309 8.07 -10.04 4.95
C TRP A 309 6.58 -9.79 5.09
N ALA A 310 6.12 -9.50 6.31
CA ALA A 310 4.72 -9.27 6.62
C ALA A 310 4.52 -8.27 7.76
N TYR A 311 3.34 -7.65 7.82
CA TYR A 311 2.94 -6.81 8.95
C TYR A 311 2.45 -7.62 10.14
N ALA A 312 2.79 -7.14 11.34
CA ALA A 312 2.31 -7.65 12.60
C ALA A 312 2.13 -6.51 13.61
N ARG A 313 1.32 -6.76 14.64
CA ARG A 313 1.26 -5.89 15.82
C ARG A 313 2.16 -6.46 16.89
N VAL A 314 2.74 -5.59 17.70
CA VAL A 314 3.63 -6.00 18.79
C VAL A 314 2.96 -7.00 19.75
N ASP A 315 1.65 -6.87 19.98
CA ASP A 315 0.89 -7.73 20.89
C ASP A 315 0.42 -9.06 20.28
N THR A 316 0.55 -9.26 18.96
CA THR A 316 0.05 -10.47 18.29
C THR A 316 1.13 -11.52 18.03
N VAL A 317 2.41 -11.17 18.16
CA VAL A 317 3.54 -12.08 17.91
C VAL A 317 3.83 -12.96 19.12
N LYS A 318 3.34 -14.20 19.07
CA LYS A 318 3.53 -15.24 20.10
C LYS A 318 4.73 -16.13 19.79
N ASP A 319 5.37 -16.66 20.83
CA ASP A 319 6.55 -17.54 20.69
C ASP A 319 6.26 -18.76 19.80
N GLU A 320 5.05 -19.32 19.88
CA GLU A 320 4.66 -20.49 19.06
C GLU A 320 4.66 -20.21 17.54
N TYR A 321 4.69 -18.94 17.11
CA TYR A 321 4.74 -18.58 15.70
C TYR A 321 6.17 -18.50 15.17
N LEU A 322 7.12 -18.11 16.02
CA LEU A 322 8.45 -17.63 15.59
C LEU A 322 9.24 -18.70 14.84
N GLU A 323 9.33 -19.91 15.39
CA GLU A 323 10.06 -21.01 14.74
C GLU A 323 9.45 -21.36 13.37
N LYS A 324 8.11 -21.43 13.30
CA LYS A 324 7.40 -21.78 12.06
C LYS A 324 7.52 -20.69 11.01
N LEU A 325 7.43 -19.42 11.41
CA LEU A 325 7.64 -18.28 10.53
C LEU A 325 9.05 -18.31 9.92
N ALA A 326 10.08 -18.45 10.77
CA ALA A 326 11.46 -18.50 10.30
C ALA A 326 11.71 -19.65 9.32
N ARG A 327 11.21 -20.86 9.64
CA ARG A 327 11.33 -22.04 8.77
C ARG A 327 10.54 -21.93 7.46
N ALA A 328 9.42 -21.21 7.46
CA ALA A 328 8.62 -20.96 6.27
C ALA A 328 9.22 -19.88 5.34
N GLY A 329 10.30 -19.23 5.74
CA GLY A 329 10.97 -18.18 4.97
C GLY A 329 10.53 -16.76 5.29
N PHE A 330 9.81 -16.53 6.40
CA PHE A 330 9.59 -15.18 6.91
C PHE A 330 10.87 -14.68 7.54
N ARG A 331 11.56 -13.77 6.83
CA ARG A 331 12.83 -13.16 7.24
C ARG A 331 12.63 -11.80 7.91
N TRP A 332 11.47 -11.18 7.71
CA TRP A 332 11.17 -9.86 8.24
C TRP A 332 9.75 -9.76 8.80
N LEU A 333 9.59 -9.12 9.95
CA LEU A 333 8.30 -8.65 10.45
C LEU A 333 8.32 -7.14 10.63
N ALA A 334 7.31 -6.48 10.04
CA ALA A 334 7.09 -5.06 10.22
C ALA A 334 6.10 -4.83 11.36
N LEU A 335 6.59 -4.33 12.50
CA LEU A 335 5.82 -4.15 13.71
C LEU A 335 5.24 -2.73 13.79
N GLY A 336 3.93 -2.61 13.98
CA GLY A 336 3.30 -1.37 14.41
C GLY A 336 3.60 -1.10 15.89
N ILE A 337 4.61 -0.27 16.18
CA ILE A 337 4.97 0.17 17.54
C ILE A 337 4.29 1.52 17.85
N GLU A 338 4.22 2.38 16.84
CA GLU A 338 3.52 3.66 16.78
C GLU A 338 4.03 4.74 17.72
N SER A 339 3.89 4.59 19.04
CA SER A 339 4.25 5.65 20.00
C SER A 339 4.62 5.06 21.37
N ALA A 340 5.56 5.72 22.05
CA ALA A 340 5.84 5.44 23.47
C ALA A 340 4.71 5.94 24.39
N SER A 341 3.92 6.93 23.96
CA SER A 341 2.84 7.51 24.76
C SER A 341 1.70 6.50 24.97
N LYS A 342 1.29 6.34 26.23
CA LYS A 342 0.17 5.46 26.62
C LYS A 342 -1.19 6.01 26.16
N HIS A 343 -1.30 7.31 25.89
CA HIS A 343 -2.56 7.98 25.56
C HIS A 343 -3.04 7.75 24.12
N VAL A 344 -2.12 7.54 23.17
CA VAL A 344 -2.48 7.41 21.75
C VAL A 344 -2.90 5.99 21.35
N ARG A 345 -2.78 5.02 22.26
CA ARG A 345 -3.17 3.62 22.02
C ARG A 345 -4.65 3.35 22.29
N ASP A 346 -5.49 4.38 22.11
CA ASP A 346 -6.94 4.28 22.22
C ASP A 346 -7.51 3.45 21.06
N GLY A 347 -7.68 2.16 21.36
CA GLY A 347 -8.24 1.15 20.46
C GLY A 347 -7.97 -0.29 20.90
N VAL A 348 -6.98 -0.52 21.78
CA VAL A 348 -6.68 -1.84 22.36
C VAL A 348 -6.30 -1.67 23.83
N GLU A 349 -7.04 -2.35 24.70
CA GLU A 349 -6.84 -2.50 26.16
C GLU A 349 -5.79 -1.59 26.82
N LYS A 350 -6.30 -0.59 27.55
CA LYS A 350 -5.58 0.23 28.52
C LYS A 350 -4.47 -0.56 29.23
N GLY A 351 -3.21 -0.20 28.97
CA GLY A 351 -2.14 -0.28 29.97
C GLY A 351 -1.27 -1.52 30.06
N ARG A 352 -1.26 -2.46 29.10
CA ARG A 352 -0.44 -3.69 29.22
C ARG A 352 0.93 -3.72 28.53
N PHE A 353 1.21 -2.82 27.59
CA PHE A 353 2.48 -2.83 26.84
C PHE A 353 3.29 -1.56 27.12
N GLY A 354 4.30 -1.61 27.97
CA GLY A 354 5.28 -0.54 28.12
C GLY A 354 6.42 -0.66 27.11
N SER A 355 7.37 0.28 27.18
CA SER A 355 8.57 0.27 26.35
C SER A 355 9.41 -1.00 26.54
N ALA A 356 9.47 -1.54 27.75
CA ALA A 356 10.22 -2.75 28.07
C ALA A 356 9.62 -3.97 27.35
N GLU A 357 8.30 -4.15 27.41
CA GLU A 357 7.62 -5.27 26.76
C GLU A 357 7.76 -5.20 25.23
N ILE A 358 7.76 -4.00 24.65
CA ILE A 358 8.00 -3.80 23.21
C ILE A 358 9.41 -4.28 22.86
N ILE A 359 10.43 -3.83 23.60
CA ILE A 359 11.83 -4.21 23.38
C ILE A 359 12.00 -5.72 23.53
N ASP A 360 11.38 -6.33 24.54
CA ASP A 360 11.42 -7.78 24.75
C ASP A 360 10.81 -8.55 23.57
N VAL A 361 9.71 -8.07 22.99
CA VAL A 361 9.11 -8.69 21.79
C VAL A 361 10.05 -8.58 20.59
N VAL A 362 10.65 -7.41 20.38
CA VAL A 362 11.63 -7.21 19.30
C VAL A 362 12.79 -8.19 19.44
N HIS A 363 13.38 -8.29 20.64
CA HIS A 363 14.48 -9.21 20.90
C HIS A 363 14.09 -10.69 20.75
N ARG A 364 12.87 -11.09 21.15
CA ARG A 364 12.38 -12.46 20.92
C ARG A 364 12.29 -12.79 19.43
N ILE A 365 11.78 -11.86 18.61
CA ILE A 365 11.69 -12.04 17.15
C ILE A 365 13.09 -12.14 16.54
N GLN A 366 14.00 -11.24 16.92
CA GLN A 366 15.40 -11.25 16.48
C GLN A 366 16.13 -12.53 16.91
N GLY A 367 15.91 -13.01 18.13
CA GLY A 367 16.46 -14.25 18.66
C GLY A 367 15.98 -15.50 17.92
N ALA A 368 14.83 -15.44 17.25
CA ALA A 368 14.35 -16.49 16.35
C ALA A 368 14.92 -16.40 14.92
N GLY A 369 15.82 -15.45 14.66
CA GLY A 369 16.44 -15.25 13.34
C GLY A 369 15.56 -14.49 12.35
N ILE A 370 14.58 -13.73 12.84
CA ILE A 370 13.69 -12.88 12.03
C ILE A 370 14.07 -11.42 12.26
N ASN A 371 14.32 -10.68 11.18
CA ASN A 371 14.61 -9.25 11.23
C ASN A 371 13.33 -8.45 11.53
N VAL A 372 13.49 -7.30 12.17
CA VAL A 372 12.38 -6.44 12.59
C VAL A 372 12.46 -5.08 11.90
N ILE A 373 11.30 -4.59 11.48
CA ILE A 373 11.10 -3.18 11.15
C ILE A 373 10.22 -2.57 12.21
N GLY A 374 10.72 -1.55 12.89
CA GLY A 374 9.91 -0.74 13.80
C GLY A 374 9.18 0.36 13.03
N ASN A 375 7.85 0.39 13.07
CA ASN A 375 7.05 1.49 12.53
C ASN A 375 6.62 2.41 13.69
N TYR A 376 6.92 3.70 13.55
CA TYR A 376 6.65 4.73 14.55
C TYR A 376 5.94 5.93 13.91
N ILE A 377 5.06 6.59 14.66
CA ILE A 377 4.31 7.76 14.25
C ILE A 377 4.61 8.90 15.22
N PHE A 378 4.96 10.06 14.66
CA PHE A 378 5.15 11.31 15.39
C PHE A 378 4.05 12.32 15.08
N GLY A 379 3.66 13.13 16.06
CA GLY A 379 2.74 14.24 15.87
C GLY A 379 1.28 13.83 15.91
N LEU A 380 0.97 12.77 16.66
CA LEU A 380 -0.41 12.46 17.01
C LEU A 380 -1.02 13.63 17.80
N PRO A 381 -2.37 13.78 17.86
CA PRO A 381 -3.00 14.99 18.40
C PRO A 381 -2.45 15.46 19.76
N ASP A 382 -2.16 14.52 20.65
CA ASP A 382 -1.69 14.80 22.02
C ASP A 382 -0.16 14.81 22.16
N ASP A 383 0.59 14.58 21.07
CA ASP A 383 2.05 14.57 21.13
C ASP A 383 2.62 15.96 21.46
N THR A 384 3.62 15.94 22.34
CA THR A 384 4.52 17.07 22.60
C THR A 384 5.89 16.76 22.00
N PHE A 385 6.82 17.71 22.09
CA PHE A 385 8.19 17.46 21.64
C PHE A 385 8.83 16.34 22.47
N GLU A 386 8.58 16.34 23.79
CA GLU A 386 9.09 15.35 24.73
C GLU A 386 8.56 13.94 24.44
N THR A 387 7.25 13.78 24.14
CA THR A 387 6.70 12.45 23.83
C THR A 387 7.18 11.90 22.48
N MET A 388 7.47 12.78 21.52
CA MET A 388 8.12 12.39 20.27
C MET A 388 9.59 11.96 20.51
N GLU A 389 10.34 12.66 21.36
CA GLU A 389 11.68 12.24 21.79
C GLU A 389 11.66 10.90 22.53
N GLU A 390 10.70 10.66 23.42
CA GLU A 390 10.52 9.37 24.09
C GLU A 390 10.28 8.23 23.09
N THR A 391 9.49 8.51 22.05
CA THR A 391 9.22 7.55 20.97
C THR A 391 10.48 7.27 20.13
N LEU A 392 11.29 8.28 19.85
CA LEU A 392 12.59 8.09 19.18
C LEU A 392 13.60 7.34 20.08
N ALA A 393 13.63 7.63 21.38
CA ALA A 393 14.46 6.92 22.34
C ALA A 393 14.07 5.44 22.41
N LEU A 394 12.77 5.13 22.41
CA LEU A 394 12.28 3.76 22.28
C LEU A 394 12.76 3.10 20.98
N ALA A 395 12.72 3.80 19.85
CA ALA A 395 13.20 3.27 18.58
C ALA A 395 14.70 2.90 18.64
N LEU A 396 15.53 3.82 19.15
CA LEU A 396 16.96 3.62 19.33
C LEU A 396 17.26 2.43 20.27
N HIS A 397 16.53 2.32 21.38
CA HIS A 397 16.70 1.20 22.31
C HIS A 397 16.23 -0.14 21.75
N ALA A 398 15.14 -0.15 20.96
CA ALA A 398 14.65 -1.36 20.30
C ALA A 398 15.60 -1.86 19.20
N ASN A 399 16.40 -0.97 18.61
CA ASN A 399 17.48 -1.28 17.67
C ASN A 399 17.07 -2.30 16.58
N CYS A 400 15.89 -2.10 16.00
CA CYS A 400 15.38 -2.89 14.89
C CYS A 400 16.33 -2.80 13.68
N GLU A 401 16.38 -3.81 12.82
CA GLU A 401 17.25 -3.80 11.63
C GLU A 401 16.91 -2.67 10.66
N PHE A 402 15.65 -2.22 10.66
CA PHE A 402 15.20 -1.02 9.98
C PHE A 402 14.11 -0.30 10.80
N ALA A 403 13.90 0.99 10.52
CA ALA A 403 12.82 1.76 11.13
C ALA A 403 12.12 2.64 10.09
N ASN A 404 10.79 2.68 10.15
CA ASN A 404 9.99 3.68 9.45
C ASN A 404 9.48 4.71 10.44
N PHE A 405 9.73 5.98 10.13
CA PHE A 405 9.22 7.11 10.89
C PHE A 405 8.19 7.85 10.06
N TYR A 406 6.95 7.83 10.53
CA TYR A 406 5.83 8.52 9.91
C TYR A 406 5.50 9.80 10.70
N SER A 407 5.00 10.80 10.00
CA SER A 407 4.27 11.89 10.63
C SER A 407 2.78 11.54 10.63
N ALA A 408 2.06 11.86 11.70
CA ALA A 408 0.63 11.62 11.77
C ALA A 408 -0.09 12.36 10.63
N MET A 409 -0.84 11.60 9.84
CA MET A 409 -1.58 12.12 8.70
C MET A 409 -3.06 11.93 8.94
N ALA A 410 -3.81 12.97 8.65
CA ALA A 410 -5.27 12.92 8.61
C ALA A 410 -5.72 12.36 7.26
N TYR A 411 -5.45 11.08 6.96
CA TYR A 411 -5.85 10.50 5.67
C TYR A 411 -7.37 10.49 5.50
N PRO A 412 -7.91 10.85 4.32
CA PRO A 412 -9.33 10.69 4.03
C PRO A 412 -9.85 9.30 4.39
N GLY A 413 -10.96 9.26 5.12
CA GLY A 413 -11.56 8.02 5.65
C GLY A 413 -11.07 7.61 7.04
N SER A 414 -10.02 8.25 7.58
CA SER A 414 -9.60 8.03 8.97
C SER A 414 -10.44 8.83 9.98
N ALA A 415 -10.36 8.46 11.27
CA ALA A 415 -10.97 9.28 12.32
C ALA A 415 -10.24 10.63 12.48
N LEU A 416 -8.91 10.66 12.28
CA LEU A 416 -8.13 11.89 12.31
C LEU A 416 -8.56 12.89 11.24
N TYR A 417 -8.96 12.45 10.05
CA TYR A 417 -9.49 13.35 9.01
C TYR A 417 -10.78 14.04 9.44
N ARG A 418 -11.70 13.31 10.06
CA ARG A 418 -12.93 13.92 10.62
C ARG A 418 -12.61 14.91 11.74
N LEU A 419 -11.73 14.53 12.67
CA LEU A 419 -11.27 15.39 13.75
C LEU A 419 -10.64 16.69 13.21
N ALA A 420 -9.81 16.59 12.17
CA ALA A 420 -9.16 17.74 11.55
C ALA A 420 -10.20 18.71 10.96
N LEU A 421 -11.22 18.21 10.26
CA LEU A 421 -12.32 19.02 9.75
C LEU A 421 -13.12 19.69 10.87
N GLU A 422 -13.47 18.93 11.91
CA GLU A 422 -14.23 19.43 13.07
C GLU A 422 -13.48 20.54 13.84
N LYS A 423 -12.16 20.38 14.01
CA LYS A 423 -11.30 21.37 14.67
C LYS A 423 -10.83 22.51 13.76
N GLY A 424 -11.15 22.47 12.46
CA GLY A 424 -10.65 23.43 11.46
C GLY A 424 -9.13 23.40 11.31
N TRP A 425 -8.51 22.23 11.52
CA TRP A 425 -7.07 22.06 11.32
C TRP A 425 -6.74 22.04 9.84
N ALA A 426 -5.61 22.67 9.48
CA ALA A 426 -5.14 22.69 8.11
C ALA A 426 -4.87 21.26 7.59
N LEU A 427 -5.32 21.00 6.38
CA LEU A 427 -5.11 19.78 5.63
C LEU A 427 -4.34 20.10 4.35
N PRO A 428 -3.62 19.13 3.74
CA PRO A 428 -2.96 19.33 2.45
C PRO A 428 -3.88 19.95 1.39
N GLU A 429 -3.38 20.99 0.71
CA GLU A 429 -4.08 21.64 -0.41
C GLU A 429 -4.14 20.76 -1.66
N THR A 430 -3.16 19.85 -1.80
CA THR A 430 -3.08 18.89 -2.89
C THR A 430 -3.03 17.47 -2.34
N TRP A 431 -3.50 16.51 -3.12
CA TRP A 431 -3.44 15.11 -2.72
C TRP A 431 -2.01 14.57 -2.53
N LEU A 432 -1.02 15.18 -3.19
CA LEU A 432 0.39 14.82 -3.02
C LEU A 432 0.93 15.20 -1.63
N GLY A 433 0.35 16.20 -0.96
CA GLY A 433 0.77 16.62 0.38
C GLY A 433 0.40 15.63 1.48
N TYR A 434 -0.44 14.62 1.19
CA TYR A 434 -0.65 13.46 2.06
C TYR A 434 0.48 12.42 1.96
N SER A 435 1.39 12.55 0.99
CA SER A 435 2.56 11.69 0.94
C SER A 435 3.50 12.03 2.10
N GLN A 436 4.10 11.00 2.69
CA GLN A 436 5.13 11.15 3.72
C GLN A 436 6.43 11.74 3.14
N HIS A 437 6.75 11.49 1.88
CA HIS A 437 8.08 11.81 1.35
C HIS A 437 8.06 12.94 0.31
N SER A 438 6.90 13.50 -0.04
CA SER A 438 6.82 14.54 -1.05
C SER A 438 7.33 15.91 -0.55
N TYR A 439 7.58 16.81 -1.50
CA TYR A 439 7.93 18.20 -1.22
C TYR A 439 6.78 18.96 -0.53
N GLU A 440 5.54 18.62 -0.92
CA GLU A 440 4.29 19.22 -0.47
C GLU A 440 3.76 18.63 0.84
N THR A 441 4.50 17.72 1.49
CA THR A 441 4.07 17.03 2.71
C THR A 441 3.57 18.01 3.77
N LEU A 442 2.31 17.85 4.18
CA LEU A 442 1.71 18.57 5.31
C LEU A 442 1.08 17.56 6.27
N PRO A 443 1.77 17.17 7.35
CA PRO A 443 1.19 16.31 8.37
C PRO A 443 0.19 17.08 9.22
N LEU A 444 -0.50 16.34 10.08
CA LEU A 444 -1.34 16.94 11.11
C LEU A 444 -0.49 17.75 12.09
N ARG A 445 -1.04 18.87 12.56
CA ARG A 445 -0.52 19.54 13.76
C ARG A 445 -0.90 18.74 15.01
N THR A 446 -0.20 18.96 16.11
CA THR A 446 -0.67 18.52 17.43
C THR A 446 -1.43 19.67 18.11
N GLU A 447 -1.97 19.41 19.30
CA GLU A 447 -2.52 20.47 20.15
C GLU A 447 -1.43 21.45 20.62
N LYS A 448 -0.16 21.02 20.63
CA LYS A 448 0.98 21.79 21.16
C LYS A 448 1.96 22.26 20.09
N LEU A 449 2.09 21.52 18.99
CA LEU A 449 3.11 21.76 17.97
C LEU A 449 2.49 22.05 16.60
N PRO A 450 3.05 22.99 15.82
CA PRO A 450 2.69 23.18 14.43
C PRO A 450 3.17 22.01 13.56
N ALA A 451 2.49 21.77 12.43
CA ALA A 451 2.82 20.68 11.50
C ALA A 451 4.27 20.72 10.99
N ALA A 452 4.84 21.91 10.80
CA ALA A 452 6.23 22.10 10.37
C ALA A 452 7.25 21.55 11.39
N GLU A 453 6.97 21.66 12.68
CA GLU A 453 7.83 21.13 13.73
C GLU A 453 7.74 19.61 13.82
N VAL A 454 6.52 19.04 13.70
CA VAL A 454 6.33 17.59 13.60
C VAL A 454 7.09 17.00 12.41
N LEU A 455 7.00 17.63 11.24
CA LEU A 455 7.67 17.15 10.03
C LEU A 455 9.19 17.23 10.16
N ARG A 456 9.70 18.36 10.68
CA ARG A 456 11.13 18.54 10.96
C ARG A 456 11.65 17.51 11.96
N PHE A 457 10.90 17.26 13.03
CA PHE A 457 11.23 16.25 14.02
C PHE A 457 11.35 14.87 13.38
N ARG A 458 10.35 14.47 12.58
CA ARG A 458 10.35 13.18 11.92
C ARG A 458 11.58 13.00 11.02
N ASP A 459 11.91 14.00 10.20
CA ASP A 459 13.04 13.90 9.28
C ASP A 459 14.37 13.85 10.06
N GLN A 460 14.48 14.59 11.17
CA GLN A 460 15.62 14.50 12.09
C GLN A 460 15.71 13.13 12.79
N ALA A 461 14.57 12.56 13.20
CA ALA A 461 14.50 11.25 13.84
C ALA A 461 15.03 10.14 12.92
N PHE A 462 14.64 10.17 11.64
CA PHE A 462 15.19 9.27 10.62
C PHE A 462 16.73 9.37 10.55
N HIS A 463 17.27 10.59 10.47
CA HIS A 463 18.72 10.76 10.39
C HIS A 463 19.47 10.43 11.67
N ARG A 464 18.91 10.72 12.84
CA ARG A 464 19.48 10.33 14.14
C ARG A 464 19.56 8.82 14.26
N TYR A 465 18.51 8.10 13.87
CA TYR A 465 18.46 6.64 13.92
C TYR A 465 19.50 6.01 12.98
N PHE A 466 19.46 6.35 11.69
CA PHE A 466 20.33 5.72 10.69
C PHE A 466 21.79 6.21 10.72
N SER A 467 22.10 7.22 11.54
CA SER A 467 23.48 7.66 11.81
C SER A 467 23.99 7.25 13.19
N ASP A 468 23.17 6.60 14.02
CA ASP A 468 23.57 6.17 15.34
C ASP A 468 24.67 5.11 15.27
N SER A 469 25.71 5.29 16.10
CA SER A 469 26.90 4.42 16.07
C SER A 469 26.62 3.01 16.59
N GLY A 470 25.68 2.85 17.53
CA GLY A 470 25.24 1.56 18.03
C GLY A 470 24.48 0.79 16.95
N TYR A 471 23.49 1.44 16.33
CA TYR A 471 22.75 0.87 15.20
C TYR A 471 23.66 0.46 14.05
N LEU A 472 24.54 1.35 13.57
CA LEU A 472 25.47 1.04 12.49
C LEU A 472 26.47 -0.07 12.87
N GLY A 473 26.82 -0.18 14.15
CA GLY A 473 27.59 -1.29 14.69
C GLY A 473 26.86 -2.62 14.54
N SER A 474 25.61 -2.70 14.98
CA SER A 474 24.75 -3.89 14.87
C SER A 474 24.49 -4.29 13.41
N VAL A 475 24.22 -3.32 12.52
CA VAL A 475 24.06 -3.59 11.09
C VAL A 475 25.35 -4.13 10.48
N ARG A 476 26.51 -3.57 10.84
CA ARG A 476 27.80 -4.07 10.34
C ARG A 476 28.05 -5.51 10.76
N GLU A 477 27.78 -5.83 12.02
CA GLU A 477 27.94 -7.18 12.55
C GLU A 477 27.02 -8.18 11.84
N LYS A 478 25.76 -7.79 11.61
CA LYS A 478 24.73 -8.67 11.07
C LYS A 478 24.75 -8.81 9.54
N PHE A 479 24.90 -7.71 8.82
CA PHE A 479 24.78 -7.65 7.35
C PHE A 479 26.05 -7.22 6.62
N GLY A 480 27.10 -6.83 7.37
CA GLY A 480 28.39 -6.47 6.81
C GLY A 480 28.50 -5.01 6.33
N ALA A 481 29.71 -4.65 5.92
CA ALA A 481 30.06 -3.30 5.47
C ALA A 481 29.26 -2.79 4.25
N PRO A 482 28.89 -3.63 3.25
CA PRO A 482 28.11 -3.15 2.10
C PRO A 482 26.76 -2.53 2.47
N VAL A 483 26.04 -3.12 3.43
CA VAL A 483 24.75 -2.58 3.90
C VAL A 483 24.93 -1.28 4.67
N VAL A 484 25.97 -1.18 5.49
CA VAL A 484 26.32 0.10 6.16
C VAL A 484 26.58 1.20 5.14
N ALA A 485 27.37 0.92 4.10
CA ALA A 485 27.64 1.89 3.04
C ALA A 485 26.35 2.28 2.29
N HIS A 486 25.43 1.32 2.08
CA HIS A 486 24.14 1.59 1.46
C HIS A 486 23.25 2.51 2.32
N LEU A 487 23.16 2.25 3.63
CA LEU A 487 22.45 3.12 4.57
C LEU A 487 23.05 4.53 4.62
N GLN A 488 24.38 4.63 4.62
CA GLN A 488 25.07 5.93 4.57
C GLN A 488 24.70 6.71 3.31
N ARG A 489 24.67 6.08 2.12
CA ARG A 489 24.17 6.73 0.89
C ARG A 489 22.72 7.18 1.02
N MET A 490 21.85 6.34 1.57
CA MET A 490 20.44 6.70 1.80
C MET A 490 20.33 7.95 2.68
N THR A 491 21.09 8.02 3.78
CA THR A 491 21.06 9.16 4.70
C THR A 491 21.71 10.43 4.16
N GLN A 492 22.46 10.38 3.06
CA GLN A 492 22.96 11.59 2.37
C GLN A 492 21.84 12.31 1.61
N ILE A 493 20.76 11.62 1.27
CA ILE A 493 19.59 12.22 0.63
C ILE A 493 18.74 12.91 1.69
N ARG A 494 18.66 14.24 1.62
CA ARG A 494 17.76 15.06 2.42
C ARG A 494 16.51 15.35 1.59
N LEU A 495 15.34 15.12 2.18
CA LEU A 495 14.07 15.49 1.55
C LEU A 495 13.87 16.99 1.66
N GLU A 496 13.55 17.63 0.56
CA GLU A 496 13.16 19.04 0.56
C GLU A 496 11.69 19.15 0.99
N ARG A 497 11.38 20.13 1.86
CA ARG A 497 10.05 20.31 2.46
C ARG A 497 9.59 21.74 2.33
N ARG A 498 8.44 21.97 1.68
CA ARG A 498 7.84 23.30 1.51
C ARG A 498 7.65 24.05 2.83
N ILE A 499 7.23 23.34 3.89
CA ILE A 499 6.84 23.95 5.17
C ILE A 499 7.95 23.98 6.22
N CYS A 500 9.14 23.44 5.93
CA CYS A 500 10.27 23.43 6.88
C CYS A 500 11.41 24.37 6.50
N GLN A 501 11.28 25.08 5.37
CA GLN A 501 12.23 26.06 4.85
C GLN A 501 12.21 27.37 5.66
#